data_AF-A0A8T2J2L2-F1
#
_entry.id   AF-A0A8T2J2L2-F1
#
_cell.length_a   1.000
_cell.length_b   1.000
_cell.length_c   1.000
_cell.angle_alpha   90.00
_cell.angle_beta   90.00
_cell.angle_gamma   90.00
#
_symmetry.space_group_name_H-M   'P 1'
#
loop_
_entity.id
_entity.type
_entity.pdbx_description
1 polymer ?
#
loop_
_entity_poly.entity_id
_entity_poly.type
_entity_poly.pdbx_seq_one_letter_code
_entity_poly.pdbx_strand_id
1 'polypeptide(L)'
;MLDFYIFINLFFRGYYPRGGGEIIVRVPPVKHLNPINLVDRGTVTKIYGRAFVAGVLPYKMVKDMASAALRCIRREMRDLHVNIQTVQEPKDGAFGNGSGIIIVAETSTGCLLAGSSLGKKGVTADQVGNEAAEILLRNLRHGGCVDEYLQDQLIIFMALADGISQVRTGPLTLHTQTAIHFAELLTKAKFTIKKCEEPNTENYIIECHGIGFKNKNI
;
A
#
# COMPACT_ATOMS: atom_id res chain seq x y z
N MET A 1 -15.37 5.24 -3.54
CA MET A 1 -14.06 5.74 -3.08
C MET A 1 -14.33 6.82 -2.04
N LEU A 2 -13.53 6.95 -0.99
CA LEU A 2 -13.83 7.78 0.20
C LEU A 2 -14.04 9.29 -0.07
N ASP A 3 -13.73 9.76 -1.27
CA ASP A 3 -13.96 11.12 -1.79
C ASP A 3 -13.44 12.25 -0.87
N PHE A 4 -12.17 12.14 -0.50
CA PHE A 4 -11.43 13.22 0.14
C PHE A 4 -10.00 13.27 -0.38
N TYR A 5 -9.40 14.45 -0.29
CA TYR A 5 -8.06 14.71 -0.80
C TYR A 5 -7.09 14.86 0.38
N ILE A 6 -5.89 14.31 0.23
CA ILE A 6 -4.79 14.56 1.16
C ILE A 6 -3.67 15.23 0.37
N PHE A 7 -3.24 16.40 0.83
CA PHE A 7 -2.06 17.07 0.30
C PHE A 7 -0.87 16.74 1.17
N ILE A 8 0.17 16.18 0.57
CA ILE A 8 1.42 15.85 1.24
C ILE A 8 2.54 16.62 0.56
N ASN A 9 3.22 17.48 1.32
CA ASN A 9 4.46 18.11 0.88
C ASN A 9 5.63 17.54 1.67
N LEU A 10 6.63 17.01 0.98
CA LEU A 10 7.83 16.42 1.56
C LEU A 10 8.96 17.43 1.49
N PHE A 11 9.46 17.84 2.65
CA PHE A 11 10.61 18.74 2.75
C PHE A 11 11.90 17.94 2.92
N PHE A 12 11.92 17.03 3.90
CA PHE A 12 13.08 16.20 4.19
C PHE A 12 12.70 14.75 4.39
N ARG A 13 13.49 13.84 3.83
CA ARG A 13 13.41 12.41 4.17
C ARG A 13 14.24 12.14 5.42
N GLY A 14 13.70 11.38 6.35
CA GLY A 14 14.43 10.93 7.54
C GLY A 14 14.56 9.42 7.56
N TYR A 15 15.78 8.92 7.78
CA TYR A 15 16.05 7.49 7.81
C TYR A 15 16.51 7.03 9.20
N TYR A 16 16.05 5.84 9.61
CA TYR A 16 16.50 5.19 10.84
C TYR A 16 18.04 5.06 10.87
N PRO A 17 18.72 5.21 12.03
CA PRO A 17 18.15 5.46 13.36
C PRO A 17 17.89 6.93 13.67
N ARG A 18 18.44 7.85 12.86
CA ARG A 18 18.43 9.27 13.20
C ARG A 18 17.08 9.95 12.94
N GLY A 19 16.31 9.48 11.97
CA GLY A 19 15.05 10.10 11.60
C GLY A 19 15.26 11.50 11.03
N GLY A 20 14.48 12.49 11.48
CA GLY A 20 14.58 13.88 11.01
C GLY A 20 13.85 14.17 9.69
N GLY A 21 12.88 13.33 9.33
CA GLY A 21 12.02 13.57 8.17
C GLY A 21 10.99 14.64 8.49
N GLU A 22 10.64 15.43 7.49
CA GLU A 22 9.68 16.52 7.61
C GLU A 22 8.70 16.48 6.45
N ILE A 23 7.42 16.39 6.79
CA ILE A 23 6.30 16.48 5.86
C ILE A 23 5.26 17.46 6.40
N ILE A 24 4.61 18.19 5.50
CA ILE A 24 3.36 18.89 5.80
C ILE A 24 2.23 18.10 5.17
N VAL A 25 1.30 17.66 6.02
CA VAL A 25 0.07 17.00 5.59
C VAL A 25 -1.09 17.97 5.80
N ARG A 26 -1.88 18.20 4.75
CA ARG A 26 -3.14 18.95 4.84
C ARG A 26 -4.27 18.05 4.40
N VAL A 27 -5.27 17.91 5.26
CA VAL A 27 -6.46 17.11 5.01
C VAL A 27 -7.67 18.04 5.16
N PRO A 28 -8.31 18.46 4.06
CA PRO A 28 -9.57 19.19 4.15
C PRO A 28 -10.61 18.35 4.89
N PRO A 29 -11.36 18.94 5.85
CA PRO A 29 -12.35 18.19 6.59
C PRO A 29 -13.52 17.79 5.67
N VAL A 30 -14.07 16.60 5.89
CA VAL A 30 -15.30 16.14 5.23
C VAL A 30 -16.44 16.00 6.23
N LYS A 31 -17.67 16.24 5.74
CA LYS A 31 -18.87 16.19 6.59
C LYS A 31 -19.15 14.78 7.09
N HIS A 32 -18.91 13.79 6.24
CA HIS A 32 -18.99 12.36 6.48
C HIS A 32 -18.06 11.64 5.50
N LEU A 33 -17.77 10.37 5.75
CA LEU A 33 -16.99 9.53 4.84
C LEU A 33 -17.92 8.75 3.92
N ASN A 34 -17.60 8.70 2.63
CA ASN A 34 -18.34 7.88 1.67
C ASN A 34 -17.96 6.39 1.78
N PRO A 35 -18.88 5.46 1.52
CA PRO A 35 -18.55 4.04 1.53
C PRO A 35 -17.47 3.65 0.51
N ILE A 36 -16.68 2.64 0.88
CA ILE A 36 -15.66 2.05 0.03
C ILE A 36 -16.30 0.93 -0.78
N ASN A 37 -16.10 0.91 -2.09
CA ASN A 37 -16.49 -0.21 -2.94
C ASN A 37 -15.30 -0.63 -3.80
N LEU A 38 -14.57 -1.64 -3.33
CA LEU A 38 -13.39 -2.21 -3.99
C LEU A 38 -13.58 -3.72 -4.10
N VAL A 39 -14.56 -4.13 -4.90
CA VAL A 39 -14.92 -5.55 -5.09
C VAL A 39 -14.51 -6.11 -6.44
N ASP A 40 -14.17 -5.24 -7.40
CA ASP A 40 -13.65 -5.63 -8.71
C ASP A 40 -12.23 -5.11 -8.89
N ARG A 41 -11.29 -6.04 -9.03
CA ARG A 41 -9.87 -5.75 -9.22
C ARG A 41 -9.53 -5.42 -10.66
N GLY A 42 -10.26 -5.97 -11.63
CA GLY A 42 -9.86 -5.96 -13.03
C GLY A 42 -8.49 -6.60 -13.28
N THR A 43 -7.80 -6.13 -14.33
CA THR A 43 -6.50 -6.63 -14.76
C THR A 43 -5.40 -5.62 -14.46
N VAL A 44 -4.17 -6.09 -14.21
CA VAL A 44 -3.01 -5.21 -14.03
C VAL A 44 -2.66 -4.55 -15.37
N THR A 45 -2.63 -3.23 -15.41
CA THR A 45 -2.38 -2.44 -16.64
C THR A 45 -0.93 -2.00 -16.75
N LYS A 46 -0.28 -1.69 -15.62
CA LYS A 46 1.13 -1.30 -15.56
C LYS A 46 1.68 -1.51 -14.15
N ILE A 47 3.00 -1.60 -14.06
CA ILE A 47 3.73 -1.52 -12.81
C ILE A 47 4.69 -0.34 -12.87
N TYR A 48 4.75 0.43 -11.80
CA TYR A 48 5.72 1.50 -11.66
C TYR A 48 6.29 1.53 -10.25
N GLY A 49 7.39 2.24 -10.04
CA GLY A 49 8.00 2.28 -8.73
C GLY A 49 9.16 3.25 -8.63
N ARG A 50 9.77 3.27 -7.45
CA ARG A 50 10.91 4.11 -7.11
C ARG A 50 11.87 3.33 -6.23
N ALA A 51 13.09 3.11 -6.73
CA ALA A 51 14.24 2.71 -5.95
C ALA A 51 15.05 3.94 -5.56
N PHE A 52 15.47 4.05 -4.31
CA PHE A 52 16.17 5.22 -3.81
C PHE A 52 17.35 4.88 -2.91
N VAL A 53 18.35 5.77 -2.89
CA VAL A 53 19.44 5.83 -1.92
C VAL A 53 19.62 7.25 -1.42
N ALA A 54 20.05 7.41 -0.19
CA ALA A 54 20.31 8.69 0.47
C ALA A 54 21.64 8.66 1.21
N GLY A 55 22.18 9.85 1.46
CA GLY A 55 23.44 10.03 2.18
C GLY A 55 24.64 9.53 1.36
N VAL A 56 25.52 8.76 2.00
CA VAL A 56 26.79 8.30 1.37
C VAL A 56 26.64 6.98 0.61
N LEU A 57 25.42 6.45 0.50
CA LEU A 57 25.20 5.17 -0.16
C LEU A 57 25.44 5.27 -1.68
N PRO A 58 26.16 4.31 -2.29
CA PRO A 58 26.47 4.36 -3.71
C PRO A 58 25.22 4.25 -4.61
N TYR A 59 25.17 5.07 -5.66
CA TYR A 59 24.10 5.03 -6.66
C TYR A 59 23.96 3.66 -7.36
N LYS A 60 25.02 2.85 -7.41
CA LYS A 60 24.92 1.47 -7.94
C LYS A 60 23.85 0.64 -7.22
N MET A 61 23.64 0.84 -5.91
CA MET A 61 22.64 0.10 -5.15
C MET A 61 21.22 0.28 -5.68
N VAL A 62 20.83 1.47 -6.16
CA VAL A 62 19.48 1.65 -6.72
C VAL A 62 19.30 0.95 -8.05
N LYS A 63 20.36 0.88 -8.88
CA LYS A 63 20.34 0.12 -10.13
C LYS A 63 20.19 -1.37 -9.87
N ASP A 64 20.92 -1.89 -8.88
CA ASP A 64 20.86 -3.30 -8.49
C ASP A 64 19.47 -3.66 -7.94
N MET A 65 18.91 -2.84 -7.03
CA MET A 65 17.52 -3.00 -6.53
C MET A 65 16.49 -3.02 -7.67
N ALA A 66 16.52 -2.01 -8.55
CA ALA A 66 15.56 -1.91 -9.65
C ALA A 66 15.69 -3.07 -10.64
N SER A 67 16.93 -3.48 -10.95
CA SER A 67 17.19 -4.59 -11.87
C SER A 67 16.73 -5.93 -11.30
N ALA A 68 16.97 -6.18 -10.00
CA ALA A 68 16.50 -7.38 -9.32
C ALA A 68 14.99 -7.48 -9.31
N ALA A 69 14.31 -6.40 -8.91
CA ALA A 69 12.86 -6.32 -8.92
C ALA A 69 12.28 -6.55 -10.32
N LEU A 70 12.84 -5.89 -11.35
CA LEU A 70 12.40 -6.06 -12.73
C LEU A 70 12.56 -7.50 -13.22
N ARG A 71 13.69 -8.15 -12.92
CA ARG A 71 13.91 -9.56 -13.26
C ARG A 71 12.91 -10.47 -12.58
N CYS A 72 12.60 -10.24 -11.31
CA CYS A 72 11.61 -11.01 -10.55
C CYS A 72 10.21 -10.85 -11.17
N ILE A 73 9.74 -9.62 -11.37
CA ILE A 73 8.41 -9.32 -11.95
C ILE A 73 8.27 -9.95 -13.35
N ARG A 74 9.29 -9.83 -14.21
CA ARG A 74 9.25 -10.37 -15.58
C ARG A 74 9.18 -11.89 -15.67
N ARG A 75 9.47 -12.63 -14.59
CA ARG A 75 9.27 -14.09 -14.56
C ARG A 75 7.80 -14.47 -14.68
N GLU A 76 6.91 -13.67 -14.10
CA GLU A 76 5.46 -13.89 -14.10
C GLU A 76 4.71 -12.97 -15.06
N MET A 77 5.19 -11.75 -15.28
CA MET A 77 4.50 -10.72 -16.07
C MET A 77 5.41 -10.22 -17.21
N ARG A 78 5.56 -11.03 -18.26
CA ARG A 78 6.53 -10.80 -19.34
C ARG A 78 6.25 -9.55 -20.17
N ASP A 79 4.99 -9.34 -20.53
CA ASP A 79 4.58 -8.31 -21.50
C ASP A 79 4.08 -7.02 -20.85
N LEU A 80 4.12 -6.93 -19.52
CA LEU A 80 3.62 -5.77 -18.80
C LEU A 80 4.63 -4.62 -18.84
N HIS A 81 4.14 -3.38 -19.02
CA HIS A 81 4.96 -2.20 -18.84
C HIS A 81 5.38 -2.05 -17.38
N VAL A 82 6.70 -2.08 -17.13
CA VAL A 82 7.31 -1.92 -15.81
C VAL A 82 8.30 -0.76 -15.83
N ASN A 83 8.07 0.27 -15.01
CA ASN A 83 8.95 1.43 -14.91
C ASN A 83 9.35 1.73 -13.44
N ILE A 84 10.59 1.40 -13.07
CA ILE A 84 11.12 1.67 -11.73
C ILE A 84 12.15 2.80 -11.82
N GLN A 85 11.79 3.98 -11.30
CA GLN A 85 12.69 5.12 -11.26
C GLN A 85 13.82 4.87 -10.25
N THR A 86 15.06 5.18 -10.63
CA THR A 86 16.23 5.09 -9.73
C THR A 86 16.65 6.48 -9.29
N VAL A 87 16.69 6.72 -7.97
CA VAL A 87 16.86 8.06 -7.41
C VAL A 87 17.98 8.10 -6.38
N GLN A 88 18.90 9.06 -6.53
CA GLN A 88 19.75 9.52 -5.43
C GLN A 88 19.03 10.68 -4.76
N GLU A 89 18.69 10.58 -3.48
CA GLU A 89 18.15 11.72 -2.74
C GLU A 89 19.21 12.84 -2.71
N PRO A 90 18.78 14.10 -2.88
CA PRO A 90 19.71 15.23 -2.82
C PRO A 90 20.28 15.35 -1.40
N LYS A 91 21.50 15.88 -1.29
CA LYS A 91 22.23 15.98 -0.01
C LYS A 91 21.48 16.80 1.03
N ASP A 92 20.73 17.79 0.57
CA ASP A 92 19.87 18.70 1.31
C ASP A 92 18.40 18.28 1.32
N GLY A 93 18.05 17.08 0.84
CA GLY A 93 16.67 16.54 0.91
C GLY A 93 16.53 15.29 1.79
N ALA A 94 17.60 14.88 2.47
CA ALA A 94 17.58 13.69 3.32
C ALA A 94 18.54 13.78 4.51
N PHE A 95 18.06 13.37 5.69
CA PHE A 95 18.89 13.16 6.87
C PHE A 95 19.22 11.68 7.05
N GLY A 96 20.52 11.37 7.07
CA GLY A 96 20.99 10.01 7.25
C GLY A 96 21.22 9.23 5.96
N ASN A 97 21.58 7.96 6.15
CA ASN A 97 21.74 7.01 5.06
C ASN A 97 20.48 6.15 5.00
N GLY A 98 19.93 5.99 3.81
CA GLY A 98 18.73 5.18 3.62
C GLY A 98 18.71 4.63 2.22
N SER A 99 18.20 3.42 2.06
CA SER A 99 17.95 2.85 0.75
C SER A 99 16.70 2.01 0.80
N GLY A 100 16.05 1.85 -0.34
CA GLY A 100 14.86 1.03 -0.44
C GLY A 100 14.22 1.15 -1.80
N ILE A 101 13.13 0.42 -1.95
CA ILE A 101 12.36 0.37 -3.18
C ILE A 101 10.88 0.21 -2.82
N ILE A 102 10.04 0.91 -3.56
CA ILE A 102 8.59 0.73 -3.57
C ILE A 102 8.15 0.51 -5.01
N ILE A 103 7.27 -0.46 -5.22
CA ILE A 103 6.73 -0.85 -6.52
C ILE A 103 5.23 -0.99 -6.36
N VAL A 104 4.48 -0.47 -7.32
CA VAL A 104 3.01 -0.41 -7.33
C VAL A 104 2.50 -0.99 -8.64
N ALA A 105 1.57 -1.93 -8.55
CA ALA A 105 0.76 -2.38 -9.66
C ALA A 105 -0.55 -1.58 -9.69
N GLU A 106 -0.88 -1.02 -10.84
CA GLU A 106 -2.17 -0.36 -11.10
C GLU A 106 -3.05 -1.28 -11.93
N THR A 107 -4.33 -1.35 -11.60
CA THR A 107 -5.30 -2.16 -12.33
C THR A 107 -6.28 -1.32 -13.14
N SER A 108 -7.00 -1.97 -14.07
CA SER A 108 -7.99 -1.33 -14.93
C SER A 108 -9.17 -0.70 -14.18
N THR A 109 -9.41 -1.11 -12.93
CA THR A 109 -10.45 -0.56 -12.05
C THR A 109 -9.92 0.47 -11.06
N GLY A 110 -8.62 0.81 -11.15
CA GLY A 110 -7.98 1.78 -10.27
C GLY A 110 -7.50 1.22 -8.93
N CYS A 111 -7.46 -0.11 -8.76
CA CYS A 111 -6.82 -0.69 -7.58
C CYS A 111 -5.30 -0.50 -7.65
N LEU A 112 -4.70 -0.22 -6.49
CA LEU A 112 -3.27 -0.08 -6.31
C LEU A 112 -2.81 -1.14 -5.30
N LEU A 113 -1.91 -2.02 -5.73
CA LEU A 113 -1.26 -2.99 -4.84
C LEU A 113 0.24 -2.73 -4.84
N ALA A 114 0.84 -2.69 -3.66
CA ALA A 114 2.24 -2.34 -3.52
C ALA A 114 3.09 -3.48 -2.94
N GLY A 115 4.38 -3.41 -3.25
CA GLY A 115 5.43 -4.13 -2.54
C GLY A 115 6.61 -3.20 -2.28
N SER A 116 7.19 -3.29 -1.10
CA SER A 116 8.31 -2.44 -0.70
C SER A 116 9.29 -3.17 0.19
N SER A 117 10.56 -2.80 0.11
CA SER A 117 11.58 -3.24 1.06
C SER A 117 12.60 -2.12 1.28
N LEU A 118 13.16 -2.09 2.49
CA LEU A 118 14.17 -1.14 2.92
C LEU A 118 15.52 -1.85 3.06
N GLY A 119 16.58 -1.17 2.63
CA GLY A 119 17.94 -1.64 2.84
C GLY A 119 18.29 -1.70 4.32
N LYS A 120 18.88 -2.82 4.73
CA LYS A 120 19.32 -3.09 6.10
C LYS A 120 20.70 -3.74 6.10
N LYS A 121 21.43 -3.60 7.21
CA LYS A 121 22.79 -4.15 7.35
C LYS A 121 22.77 -5.66 7.10
N GLY A 122 23.68 -6.14 6.26
CA GLY A 122 23.80 -7.56 5.92
C GLY A 122 22.88 -8.05 4.79
N VAL A 123 22.07 -7.18 4.19
CA VAL A 123 21.21 -7.52 3.05
C VAL A 123 21.67 -6.76 1.81
N THR A 124 21.80 -7.47 0.69
CA THR A 124 22.27 -6.89 -0.57
C THR A 124 21.16 -6.09 -1.27
N ALA A 125 21.56 -5.16 -2.14
CA ALA A 125 20.61 -4.40 -2.95
C ALA A 125 19.72 -5.32 -3.83
N ASP A 126 20.28 -6.39 -4.42
CA ASP A 126 19.47 -7.37 -5.17
C ASP A 126 18.43 -8.05 -4.28
N GLN A 127 18.78 -8.43 -3.05
CA GLN A 127 17.84 -9.05 -2.11
C GLN A 127 16.69 -8.10 -1.77
N VAL A 128 16.98 -6.82 -1.52
CA VAL A 128 15.96 -5.78 -1.27
C VAL A 128 15.02 -5.62 -2.47
N GLY A 129 15.57 -5.61 -3.69
CA GLY A 129 14.78 -5.55 -4.92
C GLY A 129 13.88 -6.78 -5.12
N ASN A 130 14.42 -7.98 -4.88
CA ASN A 130 13.65 -9.22 -4.97
C ASN A 130 12.54 -9.28 -3.90
N GLU A 131 12.83 -8.90 -2.66
CA GLU A 131 11.85 -8.92 -1.57
C GLU A 131 10.65 -8.02 -1.89
N ALA A 132 10.89 -6.79 -2.35
CA ALA A 132 9.80 -5.89 -2.74
C ALA A 132 8.96 -6.43 -3.91
N ALA A 133 9.60 -7.04 -4.91
CA ALA A 133 8.90 -7.66 -6.03
C ALA A 133 8.09 -8.90 -5.61
N GLU A 134 8.62 -9.77 -4.74
CA GLU A 134 7.89 -10.92 -4.23
C GLU A 134 6.70 -10.52 -3.36
N ILE A 135 6.82 -9.45 -2.55
CA ILE A 135 5.68 -8.89 -1.80
C ILE A 135 4.58 -8.45 -2.78
N LEU A 136 4.95 -7.69 -3.82
CA LEU A 136 3.98 -7.25 -4.84
C LEU A 136 3.31 -8.44 -5.54
N LEU A 137 4.09 -9.43 -5.99
CA LEU A 137 3.57 -10.61 -6.68
C LEU A 137 2.66 -11.44 -5.78
N ARG A 138 3.02 -11.62 -4.50
CA ARG A 138 2.14 -12.28 -3.51
C ARG A 138 0.81 -11.53 -3.37
N ASN A 139 0.85 -10.20 -3.31
CA ASN A 139 -0.36 -9.36 -3.25
C ASN A 139 -1.22 -9.50 -4.54
N LEU A 140 -0.57 -9.66 -5.70
CA LEU A 140 -1.29 -9.92 -6.95
C LEU A 140 -1.86 -11.34 -7.04
N ARG A 141 -1.19 -12.35 -6.47
CA ARG A 141 -1.61 -13.77 -6.56
C ARG A 141 -2.91 -14.05 -5.79
N HIS A 142 -3.18 -13.37 -4.68
CA HIS A 142 -4.38 -13.65 -3.89
C HIS A 142 -5.70 -13.13 -4.50
N GLY A 143 -5.67 -12.39 -5.62
CA GLY A 143 -6.91 -12.00 -6.31
C GLY A 143 -7.71 -10.85 -5.67
N GLY A 144 -7.16 -10.21 -4.64
CA GLY A 144 -7.83 -9.13 -3.89
C GLY A 144 -7.60 -7.75 -4.51
N CYS A 145 -8.44 -6.78 -4.16
CA CYS A 145 -8.35 -5.40 -4.62
C CYS A 145 -7.36 -4.54 -3.81
N VAL A 146 -6.88 -5.05 -2.67
CA VAL A 146 -5.98 -4.35 -1.75
C VAL A 146 -4.90 -5.30 -1.26
N ASP A 147 -3.72 -4.76 -0.93
CA ASP A 147 -2.64 -5.52 -0.29
C ASP A 147 -2.88 -5.76 1.22
N GLU A 148 -2.04 -6.60 1.82
CA GLU A 148 -2.18 -7.01 3.23
C GLU A 148 -2.11 -5.86 4.24
N TYR A 149 -1.43 -4.75 3.92
CA TYR A 149 -1.25 -3.62 4.82
C TYR A 149 -2.35 -2.58 4.64
N LEU A 150 -2.86 -2.41 3.42
CA LEU A 150 -4.04 -1.57 3.19
C LEU A 150 -5.29 -2.24 3.77
N GLN A 151 -5.33 -3.58 3.84
CA GLN A 151 -6.45 -4.35 4.37
C GLN A 151 -6.94 -3.86 5.75
N ASP A 152 -6.04 -3.73 6.73
CA ASP A 152 -6.41 -3.29 8.09
C ASP A 152 -6.63 -1.78 8.18
N GLN A 153 -5.90 -0.98 7.38
CA GLN A 153 -6.03 0.47 7.36
C GLN A 153 -7.42 0.93 6.91
N LEU A 154 -8.06 0.20 6.00
CA LEU A 154 -9.40 0.55 5.51
C LEU A 154 -10.51 0.32 6.55
N ILE A 155 -10.31 -0.56 7.53
CA ILE A 155 -11.36 -0.98 8.47
C ILE A 155 -11.96 0.20 9.23
N ILE A 156 -11.14 1.14 9.71
CA ILE A 156 -11.64 2.31 10.43
C ILE A 156 -12.46 3.25 9.53
N PHE A 157 -12.06 3.40 8.27
CA PHE A 157 -12.80 4.21 7.30
C PHE A 157 -14.14 3.55 6.95
N MET A 158 -14.15 2.22 6.78
CA MET A 158 -15.37 1.45 6.55
C MET A 158 -16.36 1.58 7.71
N ALA A 159 -15.87 1.50 8.95
CA ALA A 159 -16.70 1.63 10.15
C ALA A 159 -17.32 3.02 10.29
N LEU A 160 -16.60 4.08 9.92
CA LEU A 160 -17.07 5.46 10.06
C LEU A 160 -17.93 5.95 8.88
N ALA A 161 -17.88 5.26 7.74
CA ALA A 161 -18.58 5.64 6.51
C ALA A 161 -20.11 5.71 6.67
N ASP A 162 -20.75 6.57 5.88
CA ASP A 162 -22.21 6.66 5.76
C ASP A 162 -22.72 5.69 4.69
N GLY A 163 -22.98 4.45 5.10
CA GLY A 163 -23.50 3.39 4.24
C GLY A 163 -22.71 2.08 4.33
N ILE A 164 -22.84 1.25 3.29
CA ILE A 164 -22.24 -0.10 3.25
C ILE A 164 -20.93 -0.04 2.47
N SER A 165 -19.82 -0.36 3.13
CA SER A 165 -18.53 -0.54 2.48
C SER A 165 -18.25 -2.01 2.18
N GLN A 166 -17.65 -2.29 1.03
CA GLN A 166 -17.22 -3.62 0.60
C GLN A 166 -15.81 -3.56 0.02
N VAL A 167 -14.95 -4.47 0.49
CA VAL A 167 -13.57 -4.60 0.01
C VAL A 167 -13.26 -6.08 -0.21
N ARG A 168 -12.87 -6.45 -1.42
CA ARG A 168 -12.31 -7.77 -1.75
C ARG A 168 -10.83 -7.78 -1.42
N THR A 169 -10.38 -8.73 -0.62
CA THR A 169 -9.02 -8.81 -0.08
C THR A 169 -8.44 -10.20 -0.30
N GLY A 170 -7.14 -10.37 -0.08
CA GLY A 170 -6.55 -11.69 0.16
C GLY A 170 -6.95 -12.27 1.52
N PRO A 171 -6.20 -13.27 2.03
CA PRO A 171 -6.41 -13.82 3.37
C PRO A 171 -6.39 -12.73 4.44
N LEU A 172 -7.20 -12.88 5.48
CA LEU A 172 -7.24 -11.92 6.56
C LEU A 172 -6.01 -12.06 7.46
N THR A 173 -5.23 -10.99 7.57
CA THR A 173 -4.14 -10.93 8.55
C THR A 173 -4.68 -10.86 9.99
N LEU A 174 -3.85 -11.19 10.97
CA LEU A 174 -4.18 -10.97 12.39
C LEU A 174 -4.42 -9.49 12.70
N HIS A 175 -3.72 -8.59 12.01
CA HIS A 175 -3.92 -7.14 12.12
C HIS A 175 -5.33 -6.74 11.67
N THR A 176 -5.79 -7.23 10.52
CA THR A 176 -7.14 -6.98 10.01
C THR A 176 -8.21 -7.51 10.95
N GLN A 177 -8.06 -8.75 11.46
CA GLN A 177 -9.00 -9.33 12.42
C GLN A 177 -9.08 -8.50 13.70
N THR A 178 -7.94 -8.03 14.19
CA THR A 178 -7.85 -7.18 15.38
C THR A 178 -8.48 -5.80 15.12
N ALA A 179 -8.22 -5.20 13.96
CA ALA A 179 -8.81 -3.92 13.55
C ALA A 179 -10.35 -4.01 13.48
N ILE A 180 -10.88 -5.09 12.90
CA ILE A 180 -12.33 -5.35 12.87
C ILE A 180 -12.89 -5.43 14.29
N HIS A 181 -12.28 -6.26 15.15
CA HIS A 181 -12.72 -6.44 16.53
C HIS A 181 -12.84 -5.11 17.30
N PHE A 182 -11.80 -4.27 17.25
CA PHE A 182 -11.82 -2.98 17.93
C PHE A 182 -12.76 -1.96 17.27
N ALA A 183 -12.86 -1.96 15.93
CA ALA A 183 -13.81 -1.10 15.23
C ALA A 183 -15.25 -1.41 15.67
N GLU A 184 -15.65 -2.68 15.73
CA GLU A 184 -16.97 -3.11 16.22
C GLU A 184 -17.19 -2.73 17.69
N LEU A 185 -16.20 -2.98 18.55
CA LEU A 185 -16.30 -2.68 19.98
C LEU A 185 -16.54 -1.19 20.24
N LEU A 186 -15.76 -0.33 19.57
CA LEU A 186 -15.73 1.11 19.79
C LEU A 186 -16.86 1.85 19.07
N THR A 187 -17.22 1.43 17.86
CA THR A 187 -18.18 2.18 17.01
C THR A 187 -19.57 1.55 16.96
N LYS A 188 -19.68 0.24 17.25
CA LYS A 188 -20.89 -0.57 17.00
C LYS A 188 -21.22 -0.78 15.51
N ALA A 189 -20.31 -0.43 14.60
CA ALA A 189 -20.37 -0.92 13.22
C ALA A 189 -20.42 -2.46 13.20
N LYS A 190 -20.99 -3.03 12.13
CA LYS A 190 -21.07 -4.48 11.96
C LYS A 190 -20.27 -4.91 10.75
N PHE A 191 -19.36 -5.86 10.94
CA PHE A 191 -18.59 -6.44 9.86
C PHE A 191 -19.10 -7.85 9.52
N THR A 192 -19.01 -8.21 8.24
CA THR A 192 -19.28 -9.55 7.75
C THR A 192 -18.19 -9.94 6.77
N ILE A 193 -17.66 -11.14 6.92
CA ILE A 193 -16.59 -11.66 6.08
C ILE A 193 -17.14 -12.84 5.29
N LYS A 194 -17.10 -12.76 3.97
CA LYS A 194 -17.56 -13.80 3.05
C LYS A 194 -16.37 -14.29 2.22
N LYS A 195 -16.13 -15.59 2.16
CA LYS A 195 -15.14 -16.17 1.23
C LYS A 195 -15.69 -16.10 -0.19
N CYS A 196 -14.89 -15.72 -1.18
CA CYS A 196 -15.36 -15.76 -2.58
C CYS A 196 -15.24 -17.18 -3.15
N GLU A 197 -16.18 -17.57 -4.00
CA GLU A 197 -16.23 -18.89 -4.62
C GLU A 197 -15.44 -18.92 -5.95
N GLU A 198 -14.16 -18.56 -5.89
CA GLU A 198 -13.26 -18.57 -7.05
C GLU A 198 -12.23 -19.72 -6.90
N PRO A 199 -12.06 -20.60 -7.94
CA PRO A 199 -11.10 -21.69 -7.87
C PRO A 199 -9.66 -21.21 -7.68
N ASN A 200 -8.90 -21.85 -6.79
CA ASN A 200 -7.48 -21.59 -6.54
C ASN A 200 -7.10 -20.18 -6.04
N THR A 201 -8.07 -19.40 -5.55
CA THR A 201 -7.81 -18.11 -4.89
C THR A 201 -8.34 -18.11 -3.46
N GLU A 202 -7.53 -17.65 -2.53
CA GLU A 202 -7.95 -17.41 -1.16
C GLU A 202 -8.27 -15.93 -0.96
N ASN A 203 -9.46 -15.51 -1.44
CA ASN A 203 -9.94 -14.14 -1.32
C ASN A 203 -11.25 -14.07 -0.52
N TYR A 204 -11.44 -12.93 0.12
CA TYR A 204 -12.57 -12.65 1.00
C TYR A 204 -13.17 -11.28 0.65
N ILE A 205 -14.47 -11.11 0.84
CA ILE A 205 -15.13 -9.81 0.86
C ILE A 205 -15.38 -9.45 2.32
N ILE A 206 -14.76 -8.35 2.75
CA ILE A 206 -15.07 -7.67 4.00
C ILE A 206 -16.17 -6.66 3.69
N GLU A 207 -17.32 -6.84 4.32
CA GLU A 207 -18.48 -5.95 4.25
C GLU A 207 -18.66 -5.26 5.60
N CYS A 208 -18.95 -3.97 5.61
CA CYS A 208 -19.19 -3.21 6.82
C CYS A 208 -20.40 -2.28 6.63
N HIS A 209 -21.35 -2.37 7.56
CA HIS A 209 -22.37 -1.33 7.73
C HIS A 209 -21.78 -0.23 8.62
N GLY A 210 -21.32 0.85 8.01
CA GLY A 210 -20.73 1.98 8.71
C GLY A 210 -21.76 2.77 9.51
N ILE A 211 -21.28 3.48 10.54
CA ILE A 211 -22.15 4.19 11.49
C ILE A 211 -22.66 5.55 10.98
N GLY A 212 -22.22 5.99 9.80
CA GLY A 212 -22.53 7.31 9.26
C GLY A 212 -22.05 8.44 10.15
N PHE A 213 -20.78 8.38 10.57
CA PHE A 213 -20.22 9.38 11.47
C PHE A 213 -20.20 10.76 10.80
N LYS A 214 -20.87 11.73 11.43
CA LYS A 214 -20.94 13.12 10.94
C LYS A 214 -20.01 14.02 11.73
N ASN A 215 -19.15 14.73 11.02
CA ASN A 215 -18.36 15.81 11.60
C ASN A 215 -19.29 16.96 12.01
N LYS A 216 -19.24 17.36 13.29
CA LYS A 216 -20.08 18.42 13.85
C LYS A 216 -19.47 19.82 13.70
N ASN A 217 -18.21 19.91 13.29
CA ASN A 217 -17.45 21.16 13.21
C ASN A 217 -17.51 21.84 11.83
N ILE A 218 -18.17 21.20 10.86
CA ILE A 218 -18.46 21.72 9.52
C ILE A 218 -19.88 21.32 9.13
#